data_AF-A0AAD7EA44-F1
#
_entry.id   AF-A0AAD7EA44-F1
#
_cell.length_a   1.000
_cell.length_b   1.000
_cell.length_c   1.000
_cell.angle_alpha   90.00
_cell.angle_beta   90.00
_cell.angle_gamma   90.00
#
_symmetry.space_group_name_H-M   'P 1'
#
loop_
_entity.id
_entity.type
_entity.pdbx_description
1 polymer ?
#
loop_
_entity_poly.entity_id
_entity_poly.type
_entity_poly.pdbx_seq_one_letter_code
_entity_poly.pdbx_strand_id
1 'polypeptide(L)'
;LVYIDTKESLADFSAFVSSLGVKKIQDWWAHKEMHEWIIPCLVKSQSRIPADVWDTTPSKTNTNEAQHAWTSSLTGTGRSLAEGISAAYDVDRNVAEEIELTLKTGVFSNPHNEVSHRVGRNSSRQSKRAREARDVREVTDATKDLQDELASELERRRESSTRSKELKEQLKTLRGEGGKKAASSSTILPASSSGRVRSVPAARAGKFAYLAEVVLCLNPIRSFCKKAYNSDYNSVK
;
A
#
# COMPACT_ATOMS: atom_id res chain seq x y z
N LEU A 1 13.34 15.17 -10.92
CA LEU A 1 12.23 14.33 -10.42
C LEU A 1 12.36 12.98 -11.10
N VAL A 2 12.23 11.87 -10.38
CA VAL A 2 12.16 10.55 -11.02
C VAL A 2 10.79 10.48 -11.72
N TYR A 3 10.80 10.42 -13.04
CA TYR A 3 9.60 10.33 -13.85
C TYR A 3 9.23 8.86 -13.99
N ILE A 4 7.97 8.55 -13.71
CA ILE A 4 7.39 7.22 -13.90
C ILE A 4 6.62 7.29 -15.21
N ASP A 5 7.30 6.93 -16.30
CA ASP A 5 6.80 7.11 -17.67
C ASP A 5 6.11 5.86 -18.22
N THR A 6 6.49 4.69 -17.71
CA THR A 6 5.90 3.42 -18.12
C THR A 6 5.23 2.73 -16.95
N LYS A 7 4.27 1.85 -17.26
CA LYS A 7 3.66 0.96 -16.25
C LYS A 7 4.69 0.07 -15.57
N GLU A 8 5.70 -0.36 -16.30
CA GLU A 8 6.83 -1.14 -15.77
C GLU A 8 7.61 -0.32 -14.73
N SER A 9 7.93 0.94 -15.05
CA SER A 9 8.60 1.84 -14.10
C SER A 9 7.75 2.14 -12.86
N LEU A 10 6.42 2.12 -12.97
CA LEU A 10 5.53 2.27 -11.82
C LEU A 10 5.60 1.03 -10.92
N ALA A 11 5.64 -0.16 -11.53
CA ALA A 11 5.80 -1.41 -10.81
C ALA A 11 7.17 -1.46 -10.10
N ASP A 12 8.24 -1.05 -10.79
CA ASP A 12 9.57 -0.93 -10.20
C ASP A 12 9.60 0.09 -9.05
N PHE A 13 8.85 1.18 -9.16
CA PHE A 13 8.68 2.16 -8.09
C PHE A 13 7.91 1.59 -6.90
N SER A 14 6.81 0.86 -7.11
CA SER A 14 6.09 0.15 -6.05
C SER A 14 6.99 -0.88 -5.35
N ALA A 15 7.82 -1.59 -6.12
CA ALA A 15 8.81 -2.51 -5.61
C ALA A 15 9.88 -1.78 -4.78
N PHE A 16 10.35 -0.63 -5.26
CA PHE A 16 11.27 0.23 -4.54
C PHE A 16 10.69 0.73 -3.21
N VAL A 17 9.47 1.27 -3.20
CA VAL A 17 8.79 1.72 -1.97
C VAL A 17 8.66 0.59 -0.95
N SER A 18 8.37 -0.61 -1.45
CA SER A 18 8.31 -1.82 -0.63
C SER A 18 9.67 -2.18 -0.03
N SER A 19 10.77 -2.01 -0.78
CA SER A 19 12.13 -2.30 -0.31
C SER A 19 12.67 -1.36 0.78
N LEU A 20 12.09 -0.16 0.95
CA LEU A 20 12.57 0.84 1.91
C LEU A 20 12.39 0.43 3.39
N GLY A 21 11.51 -0.53 3.69
CA GLY A 21 11.27 -1.03 5.05
C GLY A 21 10.60 -0.03 6.01
N VAL A 22 10.13 1.12 5.53
CA VAL A 22 9.47 2.14 6.36
C VAL A 22 7.95 1.98 6.29
N LYS A 23 7.37 1.39 7.34
CA LYS A 23 5.94 1.02 7.40
C LYS A 23 4.98 2.17 7.07
N LYS A 24 5.24 3.40 7.54
CA LYS A 24 4.36 4.55 7.25
C LYS A 24 4.30 4.90 5.76
N ILE A 25 5.41 4.75 5.05
CA ILE A 25 5.48 5.06 3.61
C ILE A 25 4.85 3.92 2.81
N GLN A 26 5.08 2.67 3.23
CA GLN A 26 4.44 1.50 2.64
C GLN A 26 2.92 1.53 2.83
N ASP A 27 2.42 1.81 4.03
CA ASP A 27 0.98 1.90 4.32
C ASP A 27 0.34 3.07 3.54
N TRP A 28 1.05 4.20 3.41
CA TRP A 28 0.58 5.33 2.59
C TRP A 28 0.48 4.95 1.10
N TRP A 29 1.50 4.30 0.55
CA TRP A 29 1.51 3.87 -0.84
C TRP A 29 0.47 2.78 -1.12
N ALA A 30 0.33 1.82 -0.20
CA ALA A 30 -0.71 0.79 -0.25
C ALA A 30 -2.12 1.39 -0.24
N HIS A 31 -2.37 2.46 0.51
CA HIS A 31 -3.64 3.20 0.42
C HIS A 31 -3.85 3.85 -0.96
N LYS A 32 -2.80 4.31 -1.65
CA LYS A 32 -2.93 4.85 -3.01
C LYS A 32 -3.17 3.74 -4.03
N GLU A 33 -2.53 2.59 -3.88
CA GLU A 33 -2.78 1.41 -4.71
C GLU A 33 -4.18 0.83 -4.50
N MET A 34 -4.68 0.80 -3.26
CA MET A 34 -6.03 0.34 -2.91
C MET A 34 -7.12 1.18 -3.57
N HIS A 35 -6.88 2.49 -3.69
CA HIS A 35 -7.79 3.42 -4.33
C HIS A 35 -7.28 3.77 -5.72
N GLU A 36 -7.56 2.85 -6.66
CA GLU A 36 -7.06 2.86 -8.04
C GLU A 36 -7.27 4.21 -8.77
N TRP A 37 -8.30 4.97 -8.41
CA TRP A 37 -8.56 6.30 -8.99
C TRP A 37 -7.51 7.36 -8.63
N ILE A 38 -6.72 7.16 -7.57
CA ILE A 38 -5.73 8.14 -7.10
C ILE A 38 -4.43 8.06 -7.90
N ILE A 39 -4.00 6.87 -8.32
CA ILE A 39 -2.73 6.68 -9.04
C ILE A 39 -2.69 7.45 -10.37
N PRO A 40 -3.74 7.42 -11.22
CA PRO A 40 -3.85 8.28 -12.40
C PRO A 40 -3.78 9.79 -12.14
N CYS A 41 -4.02 10.24 -10.89
CA CYS A 41 -3.92 11.64 -10.50
C CYS A 41 -2.51 12.03 -10.03
N LEU A 42 -1.67 11.05 -9.69
CA LEU A 42 -0.31 11.25 -9.20
C LEU A 42 0.74 10.95 -10.28
N VAL A 43 0.46 10.01 -11.19
CA VAL A 43 1.40 9.50 -12.18
C VAL A 43 0.88 9.78 -13.58
N LYS A 44 1.60 10.64 -14.31
CA LYS A 44 1.24 11.08 -15.68
C LYS A 44 0.96 9.91 -16.62
N SER A 45 1.82 8.89 -16.61
CA SER A 45 1.70 7.74 -17.51
C SER A 45 0.44 6.90 -17.28
N GLN A 46 -0.18 7.03 -16.10
CA GLN A 46 -1.42 6.34 -15.75
C GLN A 46 -2.65 7.22 -15.90
N SER A 47 -2.46 8.53 -16.12
CA SER A 47 -3.56 9.45 -16.32
C SER A 47 -4.19 9.29 -17.70
N ARG A 48 -5.50 9.52 -17.77
CA ARG A 48 -6.21 9.68 -19.05
C ARG A 48 -6.21 11.11 -19.56
N ILE A 49 -5.63 12.04 -18.79
CA ILE A 49 -5.49 13.43 -19.18
C ILE A 49 -4.44 13.52 -20.29
N PRO A 50 -4.73 14.21 -21.42
CA PRO A 50 -3.75 14.45 -22.47
C PRO A 50 -2.44 15.03 -21.95
N ALA A 51 -1.31 14.60 -22.50
CA ALA A 51 0.01 14.93 -21.96
C ALA A 51 0.32 16.43 -21.95
N ASP A 52 -0.19 17.16 -22.95
CA ASP A 52 -0.13 18.61 -23.08
C ASP A 52 -0.91 19.34 -21.97
N VAL A 53 -2.09 18.83 -21.61
CA VAL A 53 -2.90 19.36 -20.51
C VAL A 53 -2.24 19.04 -19.16
N TRP A 54 -1.62 17.86 -19.03
CA TRP A 54 -0.90 17.49 -17.83
C TRP A 54 0.35 18.36 -17.61
N ASP A 55 1.12 18.62 -18.66
CA ASP A 55 2.36 19.41 -18.58
C ASP A 55 2.11 20.90 -18.32
N THR A 56 0.96 21.41 -18.75
CA THR A 56 0.51 22.78 -18.45
C THR A 56 -0.05 22.91 -17.04
N THR A 57 -0.43 21.79 -16.40
CA THR A 57 -0.89 21.80 -15.01
C THR A 57 0.31 22.09 -14.09
N PRO A 58 0.28 23.18 -13.30
CA PRO A 58 1.39 23.52 -12.43
C PRO A 58 1.68 22.39 -11.45
N SER A 59 2.93 21.97 -11.32
CA SER A 59 3.39 20.94 -10.35
C SER A 59 3.14 21.27 -8.87
N LYS A 60 2.50 22.40 -8.55
CA LYS A 60 2.03 22.77 -7.21
C LYS A 60 0.53 22.50 -7.00
N THR A 61 -0.19 22.15 -8.05
CA THR A 61 -1.65 22.00 -8.09
C THR A 61 -1.98 20.51 -8.21
N ASN A 62 -2.93 20.03 -7.41
CA ASN A 62 -3.36 18.63 -7.46
C ASN A 62 -4.22 18.41 -8.73
N THR A 63 -4.06 17.31 -9.45
CA THR A 63 -4.86 16.97 -10.65
C THR A 63 -6.37 16.92 -10.37
N ASN A 64 -6.79 16.60 -9.15
CA ASN A 64 -8.17 16.78 -8.68
C ASN A 64 -8.63 18.25 -8.82
N GLU A 65 -7.79 19.22 -8.46
CA GLU A 65 -8.06 20.64 -8.65
C GLU A 65 -8.06 21.03 -10.15
N ALA A 66 -7.39 20.27 -11.02
CA ALA A 66 -7.42 20.48 -12.47
C ALA A 66 -8.76 20.08 -13.12
N GLN A 67 -9.62 19.26 -12.48
CA GLN A 67 -11.01 19.12 -12.94
C GLN A 67 -11.76 20.46 -12.87
N HIS A 68 -11.42 21.34 -11.91
CA HIS A 68 -11.89 22.72 -11.92
C HIS A 68 -11.26 23.55 -13.04
N ALA A 69 -10.08 23.17 -13.55
CA ALA A 69 -9.46 23.81 -14.70
C ALA A 69 -10.17 23.51 -16.02
N TRP A 70 -10.74 22.31 -16.24
CA TRP A 70 -11.57 22.03 -17.43
C TRP A 70 -12.83 22.90 -17.44
N THR A 71 -13.55 22.95 -16.32
CA THR A 71 -14.67 23.88 -16.14
C THR A 71 -14.20 25.33 -16.29
N SER A 72 -13.03 25.70 -15.75
CA SER A 72 -12.45 27.04 -15.95
C SER A 72 -12.00 27.31 -17.39
N SER A 73 -11.66 26.29 -18.17
CA SER A 73 -11.26 26.42 -19.58
C SER A 73 -12.46 26.55 -20.51
N LEU A 74 -13.68 26.27 -20.02
CA LEU A 74 -14.92 26.42 -20.77
C LEU A 74 -15.71 27.62 -20.27
N THR A 75 -15.82 27.78 -18.95
CA THR A 75 -16.64 28.78 -18.26
C THR A 75 -15.85 29.66 -17.28
N GLY A 76 -14.52 29.63 -17.30
CA GLY A 76 -13.72 30.22 -16.22
C GLY A 76 -13.57 31.73 -16.24
N THR A 77 -13.12 32.21 -15.08
CA THR A 77 -12.86 33.61 -14.75
C THR A 77 -11.72 34.16 -15.62
N GLY A 78 -11.99 35.25 -16.34
CA GLY A 78 -11.01 35.92 -17.21
C GLY A 78 -11.35 35.89 -18.71
N ARG A 79 -12.43 35.22 -19.11
CA ARG A 79 -13.02 35.41 -20.45
C ARG A 79 -13.93 36.62 -20.47
N SER A 80 -14.00 37.28 -21.62
CA SER A 80 -15.06 38.24 -21.83
C SER A 80 -16.41 37.54 -21.75
N LEU A 81 -17.44 38.24 -21.28
CA LEU A 81 -18.78 37.67 -21.15
C LEU A 81 -19.27 37.07 -22.47
N ALA A 82 -18.97 37.72 -23.59
CA ALA A 82 -19.33 37.26 -24.93
C ALA A 82 -18.65 35.93 -25.30
N GLU A 83 -17.34 35.80 -25.07
CA GLU A 83 -16.61 34.55 -25.34
C GLU A 83 -17.08 33.39 -24.46
N GLY A 84 -17.39 33.68 -23.19
CA GLY A 84 -17.97 32.69 -22.29
C GLY A 84 -19.33 32.19 -22.79
N ILE A 85 -20.21 33.10 -23.23
CA ILE A 85 -21.52 32.75 -23.80
C ILE A 85 -21.35 31.94 -25.08
N SER A 86 -20.45 32.33 -25.99
CA SER A 86 -20.20 31.59 -27.22
C SER A 86 -19.64 30.19 -26.96
N ALA A 87 -18.66 30.06 -26.07
CA ALA A 87 -18.08 28.76 -25.74
C ALA A 87 -19.11 27.82 -25.07
N ALA A 88 -19.94 28.35 -24.16
CA ALA A 88 -21.03 27.59 -23.56
C ALA A 88 -22.06 27.17 -24.61
N TYR A 89 -22.44 28.08 -25.50
CA TYR A 89 -23.37 27.79 -26.60
C TYR A 89 -22.86 26.70 -27.54
N ASP A 90 -21.57 26.70 -27.89
CA ASP A 90 -20.99 25.65 -28.74
C ASP A 90 -21.03 24.29 -28.04
N VAL A 91 -20.75 24.23 -26.74
CA VAL A 91 -20.87 22.98 -25.96
C VAL A 91 -22.32 22.50 -25.93
N ASP A 92 -23.26 23.37 -25.59
CA ASP A 92 -24.68 23.02 -25.52
C ASP A 92 -25.23 22.60 -26.88
N ARG A 93 -24.82 23.28 -27.96
CA ARG A 93 -25.18 22.92 -29.34
C ARG A 93 -24.66 21.52 -29.67
N ASN A 94 -23.40 21.24 -29.41
CA ASN A 94 -22.82 19.93 -29.71
C ASN A 94 -23.51 18.80 -28.93
N VAL A 95 -23.85 19.04 -27.66
CA VAL A 95 -24.61 18.07 -26.84
C VAL A 95 -26.03 17.89 -27.38
N ALA A 96 -26.71 18.97 -27.78
CA ALA A 96 -28.05 18.90 -28.36
C ALA A 96 -28.05 18.15 -29.69
N GLU A 97 -27.07 18.40 -30.57
CA GLU A 97 -26.87 17.68 -31.83
C GLU A 97 -26.61 16.19 -31.58
N GLU A 98 -25.80 15.85 -30.58
CA GLU A 98 -25.55 14.46 -30.18
C GLU A 98 -26.83 13.76 -29.73
N ILE A 99 -27.64 14.42 -28.90
CA ILE A 99 -28.94 13.90 -28.44
C ILE A 99 -29.89 13.73 -29.62
N GLU A 100 -30.01 14.73 -30.49
CA GLU A 100 -30.90 14.68 -31.65
C GLU A 100 -30.48 13.57 -32.61
N LEU A 101 -29.18 13.43 -32.89
CA LEU A 101 -28.65 12.35 -33.72
C LEU A 101 -28.93 10.98 -33.09
N THR A 102 -28.76 10.86 -31.77
CA THR A 102 -29.08 9.64 -31.02
C THR A 102 -30.56 9.30 -31.12
N LEU A 103 -31.45 10.28 -31.00
CA LEU A 103 -32.90 10.06 -31.12
C LEU A 103 -33.32 9.70 -32.55
N LYS A 104 -32.72 10.31 -33.57
CA LYS A 104 -33.02 10.03 -34.98
C LYS A 104 -32.49 8.68 -35.44
N THR A 105 -31.26 8.35 -35.08
CA THR A 105 -30.57 7.15 -35.58
C THR A 105 -30.77 5.95 -34.66
N GLY A 106 -31.13 6.17 -33.39
CA GLY A 106 -31.11 5.16 -32.35
C GLY A 106 -29.71 4.74 -31.91
N VAL A 107 -28.66 5.34 -32.48
CA VAL A 107 -27.26 5.02 -32.21
C VAL A 107 -26.69 6.10 -31.30
N PHE A 108 -26.31 5.71 -30.09
CA PHE A 108 -25.60 6.60 -29.18
C PHE A 108 -24.20 6.91 -29.74
N SER A 109 -23.74 8.15 -29.59
CA SER A 109 -22.36 8.57 -29.90
C SER A 109 -21.31 7.65 -29.26
N ASN A 110 -21.61 7.16 -28.06
CA ASN A 110 -20.88 6.08 -27.41
C ASN A 110 -21.65 4.74 -27.53
N PRO A 111 -21.27 3.85 -28.45
CA PRO A 111 -21.94 2.56 -28.65
C PRO A 111 -21.82 1.63 -27.42
N HIS A 112 -20.89 1.92 -26.49
CA HIS A 112 -20.69 1.13 -25.28
C HIS A 112 -21.48 1.64 -24.07
N ASN A 113 -22.46 2.52 -24.27
CA ASN A 113 -23.32 3.04 -23.21
C ASN A 113 -24.76 2.52 -23.25
N GLU A 114 -25.04 1.52 -24.09
CA GLU A 114 -26.34 0.86 -24.09
C GLU A 114 -26.67 0.22 -22.74
N VAL A 115 -27.98 0.10 -22.45
CA VAL A 115 -28.48 -0.56 -21.23
C VAL A 115 -27.98 -2.00 -21.14
N SER A 116 -27.93 -2.73 -22.25
CA SER A 116 -27.37 -4.08 -22.38
C SER A 116 -25.93 -4.16 -21.86
N HIS A 117 -25.06 -3.26 -22.32
CA HIS A 117 -23.67 -3.17 -21.90
C HIS A 117 -23.52 -2.78 -20.43
N ARG A 118 -24.36 -1.84 -19.94
CA ARG A 118 -24.37 -1.43 -18.54
C ARG A 118 -24.77 -2.59 -17.63
N VAL A 119 -25.85 -3.29 -17.97
CA VAL A 119 -26.36 -4.45 -17.22
C VAL A 119 -25.36 -5.60 -17.27
N GLY A 120 -24.80 -5.91 -18.45
CA GLY A 120 -23.78 -6.94 -18.62
C GLY A 120 -22.54 -6.66 -17.76
N ARG A 121 -21.98 -5.44 -17.84
CA ARG A 121 -20.84 -5.04 -17.00
C ARG A 121 -21.17 -5.08 -15.51
N ASN A 122 -22.39 -4.70 -15.13
CA ASN A 122 -22.81 -4.74 -13.73
C ASN A 122 -22.91 -6.19 -13.22
N SER A 123 -23.50 -7.07 -14.02
CA SER A 123 -23.58 -8.50 -13.75
C SER A 123 -22.17 -9.11 -13.63
N SER A 124 -21.27 -8.82 -14.58
CA SER A 124 -19.87 -9.28 -14.50
C SER A 124 -19.15 -8.78 -13.24
N ARG A 125 -19.37 -7.52 -12.83
CA ARG A 125 -18.82 -7.00 -11.57
C ARG A 125 -19.39 -7.73 -10.35
N GLN A 126 -20.69 -8.01 -10.33
CA GLN A 126 -21.31 -8.76 -9.26
C GLN A 126 -20.80 -10.21 -9.19
N SER A 127 -20.72 -10.91 -10.31
CA SER A 127 -20.17 -12.27 -10.38
C SER A 127 -18.71 -12.31 -9.93
N LYS A 128 -17.89 -11.33 -10.34
CA LYS A 128 -16.50 -11.21 -9.91
C LYS A 128 -16.39 -11.03 -8.39
N ARG A 129 -17.14 -10.07 -7.82
CA ARG A 129 -17.19 -9.85 -6.37
C ARG A 129 -17.65 -11.09 -5.60
N ALA A 130 -18.65 -11.80 -6.13
CA ALA A 130 -19.14 -13.04 -5.51
C ALA A 130 -18.09 -14.15 -5.52
N ARG A 131 -17.31 -14.28 -6.60
CA ARG A 131 -16.18 -15.22 -6.68
C ARG A 131 -15.08 -14.84 -5.71
N GLU A 132 -14.62 -13.59 -5.74
CA GLU A 132 -13.59 -13.09 -4.81
C GLU A 132 -14.00 -13.29 -3.34
N ALA A 133 -15.28 -13.07 -3.01
CA ALA A 133 -15.79 -13.32 -1.67
C ALA A 133 -15.79 -14.81 -1.27
N ARG A 134 -15.96 -15.74 -2.22
CA ARG A 134 -15.82 -17.18 -1.95
C ARG A 134 -14.37 -17.55 -1.73
N ASP A 135 -13.49 -17.09 -2.60
CA ASP A 135 -12.05 -17.36 -2.49
C ASP A 135 -11.49 -16.85 -1.15
N VAL A 136 -11.91 -15.65 -0.73
CA VAL A 136 -11.54 -15.10 0.60
C VAL A 136 -12.08 -15.95 1.75
N ARG A 137 -13.31 -16.46 1.65
CA ARG A 137 -13.88 -17.35 2.67
C ARG A 137 -13.13 -18.66 2.77
N GLU A 138 -12.85 -19.30 1.64
CA GLU A 138 -12.09 -20.56 1.60
C GLU A 138 -10.70 -20.39 2.23
N VAL A 139 -10.00 -19.30 1.91
CA VAL A 139 -8.70 -19.00 2.54
C VAL A 139 -8.86 -18.74 4.03
N THR A 140 -9.88 -17.97 4.44
CA THR A 140 -10.12 -17.65 5.85
C THR A 140 -10.42 -18.92 6.66
N ASP A 141 -11.29 -19.79 6.14
CA ASP A 141 -11.66 -21.06 6.78
C ASP A 141 -10.42 -21.97 6.91
N ALA A 142 -9.64 -22.14 5.84
CA ALA A 142 -8.42 -22.93 5.88
C ALA A 142 -7.37 -22.35 6.87
N THR A 143 -7.23 -21.03 6.94
CA THR A 143 -6.32 -20.41 7.92
C THR A 143 -6.76 -20.63 9.35
N LYS A 144 -8.07 -20.65 9.59
CA LYS A 144 -8.64 -20.92 10.91
C LYS A 144 -8.38 -22.38 11.32
N ASP A 145 -8.60 -23.33 10.43
CA ASP A 145 -8.33 -24.75 10.70
C ASP A 145 -6.87 -25.00 11.07
N LEU A 146 -5.92 -24.36 10.35
CA LEU A 146 -4.49 -24.45 10.66
C LEU A 146 -4.13 -23.78 12.00
N GLN A 147 -4.79 -22.69 12.38
CA GLN A 147 -4.60 -22.05 13.68
C GLN A 147 -5.09 -22.96 14.82
N ASP A 148 -6.22 -23.64 14.63
CA ASP A 148 -6.77 -24.58 15.60
C ASP A 148 -5.85 -25.81 15.75
N GLU A 149 -5.31 -26.34 14.65
CA GLU A 149 -4.34 -27.43 14.69
C GLU A 149 -3.05 -27.01 15.42
N LEU A 150 -2.51 -25.83 15.12
CA LEU A 150 -1.32 -25.28 15.78
C LEU A 150 -1.55 -25.12 17.29
N ALA A 151 -2.72 -24.61 17.69
CA ALA A 151 -3.07 -24.46 19.10
C ALA A 151 -3.10 -25.83 19.81
N SER A 152 -3.67 -26.86 19.17
CA SER A 152 -3.72 -28.21 19.72
C SER A 152 -2.33 -28.85 19.88
N GLU A 153 -1.41 -28.60 18.94
CA GLU A 153 -0.04 -29.13 18.99
C GLU A 153 0.81 -28.40 20.04
N LEU A 154 0.60 -27.09 20.23
CA LEU A 154 1.23 -26.35 21.31
C LEU A 154 0.82 -26.87 22.68
N GLU A 155 -0.45 -27.26 22.86
CA GLU A 155 -0.92 -27.85 24.11
C GLU A 155 -0.30 -29.24 24.34
N ARG A 156 -0.28 -30.10 23.31
CA ARG A 156 0.43 -31.40 23.36
C ARG A 156 1.90 -31.25 23.74
N ARG A 157 2.60 -30.21 23.24
CA ARG A 157 3.98 -29.92 23.62
C ARG A 157 4.13 -29.48 25.07
N ARG A 158 3.19 -28.68 25.59
CA ARG A 158 3.16 -28.30 27.01
C ARG A 158 3.02 -29.54 27.89
N GLU A 159 2.07 -30.40 27.59
CA GLU A 159 1.85 -31.67 28.30
C GLU A 159 3.04 -32.64 28.20
N SER A 160 3.74 -32.69 27.06
CA SER A 160 4.96 -33.49 26.91
C SER A 160 6.11 -32.93 27.74
N SER A 161 6.25 -31.60 27.78
CA SER A 161 7.25 -30.91 28.60
C SER A 161 7.03 -31.13 30.09
N THR A 162 5.79 -31.03 30.58
CA THR A 162 5.46 -31.31 31.99
C THR A 162 5.78 -32.76 32.35
N ARG A 163 5.33 -33.74 31.55
CA ARG A 163 5.68 -35.16 31.73
C ARG A 163 7.18 -35.40 31.75
N SER A 164 7.93 -34.74 30.87
CA SER A 164 9.40 -34.87 30.83
C SER A 164 10.08 -34.34 32.09
N LYS A 165 9.52 -33.31 32.73
CA LYS A 165 10.03 -32.76 33.99
C LYS A 165 9.71 -33.70 35.15
N GLU A 166 8.49 -34.22 35.21
CA GLU A 166 8.07 -35.20 36.22
C GLU A 166 8.94 -36.46 36.17
N LEU A 167 9.18 -37.02 34.98
CA LEU A 167 10.07 -38.19 34.81
C LEU A 167 11.51 -37.90 35.24
N LYS A 168 12.04 -36.69 34.98
CA LYS A 168 13.38 -36.30 35.45
C LYS A 168 13.44 -36.18 36.97
N GLU A 169 12.37 -35.70 37.59
CA GLU A 169 12.27 -35.60 39.04
C GLU A 169 12.20 -36.99 39.69
N GLN A 170 11.40 -37.91 39.13
CA GLN A 170 11.38 -39.32 39.54
C GLN A 170 12.75 -40.01 39.37
N LEU A 171 13.47 -39.74 38.28
CA LEU A 171 14.83 -40.27 38.12
C LEU A 171 15.81 -39.69 39.16
N LYS A 172 15.63 -38.43 39.55
CA LYS A 172 16.47 -37.79 40.57
C LYS A 172 16.21 -38.36 41.96
N THR A 173 14.96 -38.62 42.34
CA THR A 173 14.62 -39.26 43.62
C THR A 173 15.19 -40.68 43.68
N LEU A 174 14.97 -41.49 42.64
CA LEU A 174 15.53 -42.85 42.55
C LEU A 174 17.06 -42.87 42.59
N ARG A 175 17.74 -41.90 41.97
CA ARG A 175 19.20 -41.77 42.04
C ARG A 175 19.70 -41.25 43.38
N GLY A 176 18.94 -40.41 44.06
CA GLY A 176 19.26 -39.88 45.39
C GLY A 176 19.17 -40.95 46.50
N GLU A 177 18.23 -41.89 46.36
CA GLU A 177 18.04 -43.00 47.30
C GLU A 177 19.02 -44.17 47.06
N GLY A 178 19.64 -44.25 45.87
CA GLY A 178 20.57 -45.32 45.48
C GLY A 178 22.07 -45.00 45.60
N GLY A 179 22.46 -43.90 46.26
CA GLY A 179 23.84 -43.40 46.31
C GLY A 179 24.83 -44.20 47.19
N LYS A 180 25.06 -45.49 46.93
CA LYS A 180 26.39 -46.11 47.15
C LYS A 180 27.24 -45.81 45.90
N LYS A 181 28.38 -45.17 46.11
CA LYS A 181 29.36 -44.85 45.05
C LYS A 181 29.78 -46.13 44.33
N ALA A 182 29.47 -46.25 43.04
CA ALA A 182 30.11 -47.19 42.14
C ALA A 182 30.92 -46.40 41.11
N ALA A 183 32.23 -46.46 41.23
CA ALA A 183 33.16 -46.08 40.18
C ALA A 183 33.16 -47.15 39.09
N SER A 184 32.84 -46.79 37.85
CA SER A 184 33.35 -47.41 36.61
C SER A 184 32.94 -46.50 35.44
N SER A 185 33.89 -45.94 34.67
CA SER A 185 34.57 -46.56 33.53
C SER A 185 33.60 -46.98 32.42
N SER A 186 33.39 -46.12 31.42
CA SER A 186 33.83 -46.39 30.05
C SER A 186 33.38 -45.28 29.08
N THR A 187 34.31 -44.97 28.20
CA THR A 187 34.23 -44.15 26.99
C THR A 187 33.11 -44.59 26.05
N ILE A 188 32.45 -43.64 25.37
CA ILE A 188 32.26 -43.58 23.91
C ILE A 188 31.66 -42.21 23.56
N LEU A 189 32.44 -41.43 22.81
CA LEU A 189 31.99 -40.23 22.10
C LEU A 189 31.04 -40.66 20.96
N PRO A 190 29.98 -39.87 20.71
CA PRO A 190 29.69 -39.50 19.33
C PRO A 190 29.87 -37.99 19.20
N ALA A 191 30.67 -37.62 18.20
CA ALA A 191 30.91 -36.26 17.77
C ALA A 191 29.58 -35.51 17.58
N SER A 192 29.26 -34.61 18.49
CA SER A 192 28.24 -33.58 18.26
C SER A 192 28.94 -32.40 17.61
N SER A 193 28.78 -32.33 16.29
CA SER A 193 29.13 -31.20 15.43
C SER A 193 28.42 -29.94 15.94
N SER A 194 29.05 -29.28 16.91
CA SER A 194 28.74 -27.92 17.35
C SER A 194 29.06 -26.97 16.20
N GLY A 195 28.09 -26.80 15.29
CA GLY A 195 27.97 -25.63 14.43
C GLY A 195 27.75 -24.41 15.31
N ARG A 196 28.84 -23.90 15.88
CA ARG A 196 28.89 -22.69 16.69
C ARG A 196 28.78 -21.49 15.76
N VAL A 197 27.55 -21.11 15.40
CA VAL A 197 27.30 -19.83 14.76
C VAL A 197 27.57 -18.74 15.80
N ARG A 198 28.56 -17.88 15.53
CA ARG A 198 28.87 -16.71 16.35
C ARG A 198 27.63 -15.81 16.39
N SER A 199 27.01 -15.66 17.55
CA SER A 199 26.06 -14.57 17.79
C SER A 199 26.84 -13.26 17.89
N VAL A 200 26.55 -12.32 16.99
CA VAL A 200 27.04 -10.94 17.06
C VAL A 200 26.31 -10.24 18.21
N PRO A 201 27.01 -9.45 19.06
CA PRO A 201 26.39 -8.82 20.21
C PRO A 201 25.48 -7.66 19.77
N ALA A 202 24.22 -7.71 20.22
CA ALA A 202 23.25 -6.62 20.11
C ALA A 202 23.69 -5.46 21.00
N ALA A 203 24.34 -4.46 20.40
CA ALA A 203 24.59 -3.18 21.04
C ALA A 203 23.32 -2.32 21.01
N ARG A 204 22.78 -2.08 22.21
CA ARG A 204 22.04 -0.90 22.66
C ARG A 204 20.61 -0.71 22.14
N ALA A 205 19.68 -1.18 22.98
CA ALA A 205 18.43 -0.49 23.23
C ALA A 205 18.67 0.79 24.07
N GLY A 206 18.03 1.87 23.65
CA GLY A 206 17.57 2.95 24.52
C GLY A 206 18.50 4.14 24.68
N LYS A 207 18.07 5.31 24.20
CA LYS A 207 17.79 6.49 25.04
C LYS A 207 17.19 7.62 24.20
N PHE A 208 16.01 8.05 24.66
CA PHE A 208 15.43 9.41 24.59
C PHE A 208 15.21 9.99 23.18
N ALA A 209 13.94 10.19 22.77
CA ALA A 209 13.22 11.39 23.21
C ALA A 209 14.07 12.66 23.03
N TYR A 210 14.41 12.96 21.78
CA TYR A 210 14.45 14.30 21.21
C TYR A 210 13.57 14.20 19.95
N LEU A 211 12.27 14.49 20.10
CA LEU A 211 11.69 15.76 19.67
C LEU A 211 11.78 15.97 18.14
N ALA A 212 10.62 15.91 17.49
CA ALA A 212 10.22 16.91 16.49
C ALA A 212 10.95 17.06 15.13
N GLU A 213 11.96 16.26 14.75
CA GLU A 213 12.75 16.57 13.53
C GLU A 213 12.41 15.85 12.20
N VAL A 214 11.33 15.05 12.09
CA VAL A 214 10.84 14.55 10.77
C VAL A 214 9.41 14.98 10.49
N VAL A 215 9.21 16.30 10.39
CA VAL A 215 8.15 16.89 9.56
C VAL A 215 8.56 16.85 8.06
N LEU A 216 9.57 16.04 7.69
CA LEU A 216 10.35 16.16 6.45
C LEU A 216 9.97 15.22 5.29
N CYS A 217 8.93 14.37 5.38
CA CYS A 217 8.62 13.42 4.30
C CYS A 217 7.68 13.95 3.19
N LEU A 218 7.21 15.19 3.25
CA LEU A 218 6.44 15.80 2.15
C LEU A 218 7.25 16.83 1.33
N ASN A 219 8.53 17.08 1.68
CA ASN A 219 9.36 18.14 1.10
C ASN A 219 10.89 17.89 1.22
N PRO A 220 11.52 17.02 0.40
CA PRO A 220 12.93 17.20 0.06
C PRO A 220 13.21 17.59 -1.41
N ILE A 221 12.23 17.53 -2.33
CA ILE A 221 12.56 17.83 -3.74
C ILE A 221 12.63 19.34 -4.01
N ARG A 222 11.92 20.18 -3.25
CA ARG A 222 11.82 21.62 -3.54
C ARG A 222 12.43 22.56 -2.50
N SER A 223 12.88 22.08 -1.35
CA SER A 223 13.17 22.96 -0.19
C SER A 223 14.12 22.31 0.84
N PHE A 224 14.92 21.33 0.43
CA PHE A 224 16.34 21.55 0.16
C PHE A 224 16.67 22.89 -0.57
N CYS A 225 15.79 23.43 -1.43
CA CYS A 225 15.94 24.73 -2.11
C CYS A 225 15.41 26.00 -1.36
N LYS A 226 14.93 25.96 -0.10
CA LYS A 226 14.35 27.11 0.62
C LYS A 226 14.87 27.33 2.06
N LYS A 227 16.08 26.85 2.38
CA LYS A 227 16.90 27.35 3.52
C LYS A 227 17.19 28.87 3.44
N ALA A 228 16.79 29.53 2.35
CA ALA A 228 17.35 30.77 1.83
C ALA A 228 16.47 32.04 2.00
N TYR A 229 15.49 32.10 2.92
CA TYR A 229 14.61 33.29 2.96
C TYR A 229 14.29 33.93 4.33
N ASN A 230 14.50 33.31 5.49
CA ASN A 230 13.99 33.88 6.78
C ASN A 230 15.02 33.95 7.93
N SER A 231 16.32 33.90 7.60
CA SER A 231 17.42 34.10 8.55
C SER A 231 17.48 35.51 9.15
N ASP A 232 16.64 36.46 8.70
CA ASP A 232 16.87 37.90 8.91
C ASP A 232 15.84 38.66 9.79
N TYR A 233 14.76 38.05 10.30
CA TYR A 233 13.64 38.83 10.89
C TYR A 233 13.33 38.61 12.39
N ASN A 234 14.34 38.37 13.23
CA ASN A 234 14.17 38.31 14.71
C ASN A 234 15.19 39.13 15.54
N SER A 235 15.95 40.06 14.94
CA SER A 235 16.86 40.97 15.69
C SER A 235 16.49 42.45 15.63
N VAL A 236 15.28 42.80 15.19
CA VAL A 236 14.67 44.08 15.57
C VAL A 236 13.43 43.74 16.39
N LYS A 237 13.69 43.21 17.57
CA LYS A 237 14.09 44.10 18.67
C LYS A 237 15.57 43.95 18.96
#